data_AF-A0A3E0Q4J6-F1
#
_entry.id   AF-A0A3E0Q4J6-F1
#
_cell.length_a   1.000
_cell.length_b   1.000
_cell.length_c   1.000
_cell.angle_alpha   90.00
_cell.angle_beta   90.00
_cell.angle_gamma   90.00
#
_symmetry.space_group_name_H-M   'P 1'
#
loop_
_entity.id
_entity.type
_entity.pdbx_description
1 polymer ?
#
loop_
_entity_poly.entity_id
_entity_poly.type
_entity_poly.pdbx_seq_one_letter_code
_entity_poly.pdbx_strand_id
1 'polypeptide(L)'
;MPTAETMPRPSKIAGTGSDRPVRSWSASTSLVDVMRPECISTYRVTRELPDSMLRRRSSNGAKKRDPYSKIFEYHLDLQNSNDILRFDRFRIEPLDLKMAELITPRQRVRELAVAPQRIPIEVDGAVAYEVVLTLWSVCSDKQENVNFDMGPEWFDELVESTPEDLREEFELLGGPHCQVWLSILGLIAAAPHPHDPESVFNWIAELNPQRLRRWILGYIGDQAAAHGDAGAPSMSLIEAAAQGDQEAVKDILKASLKPDQVEPMTELFEIDPEQFRDRIATGLRRFREEVFSKYEDQFSKAIAAAAAARRSIASRDNAKDVIEEVTNGLDYEIPLGVTRVILVPSVVVRPLSLIDRYRDSLMVFYGLADEFISLNPEAPPSWMVRFYKALSDEKRLRILRRLSEGDTSLDELTELLDLSKSTVHHHITILRAAGLIRVQMRSDKGESKCYGLRPQAIEDASAFLESYMRPHKESALA
;
A
#
# COMPACT_ATOMS: atom_id res chain seq x y z
N MET A 1 17.94 -45.87 26.38
CA MET A 1 17.30 -47.13 25.95
C MET A 1 15.79 -46.96 26.11
N PRO A 2 15.00 -47.29 25.08
CA PRO A 2 13.61 -46.87 24.93
C PRO A 2 12.62 -47.98 25.31
N THR A 3 11.35 -47.63 25.54
CA THR A 3 10.22 -48.54 25.34
C THR A 3 9.03 -47.78 24.76
N ALA A 4 8.65 -48.22 23.56
CA ALA A 4 7.46 -47.86 22.82
C ALA A 4 6.33 -48.84 23.16
N GLU A 5 5.07 -48.40 23.13
CA GLU A 5 3.88 -49.27 23.00
C GLU A 5 2.70 -48.41 22.47
N THR A 6 2.43 -48.44 21.16
CA THR A 6 1.32 -49.12 20.45
C THR A 6 -0.12 -48.62 20.71
N MET A 7 -0.71 -48.03 19.66
CA MET A 7 -2.15 -47.86 19.42
C MET A 7 -2.86 -49.20 19.13
N PRO A 8 -4.20 -49.25 19.26
CA PRO A 8 -5.04 -50.10 18.41
C PRO A 8 -6.09 -49.32 17.58
N ARG A 9 -6.38 -49.85 16.38
CA ARG A 9 -7.35 -49.44 15.37
C ARG A 9 -8.77 -50.02 15.61
N PRO A 10 -9.82 -49.53 14.90
CA PRO A 10 -11.23 -49.72 15.27
C PRO A 10 -11.91 -50.98 14.68
N SER A 11 -12.98 -51.42 15.33
CA SER A 11 -13.83 -52.57 14.99
C SER A 11 -14.99 -52.25 14.05
N LYS A 12 -15.23 -53.13 13.06
CA LYS A 12 -16.43 -53.22 12.21
C LYS A 12 -17.51 -54.10 12.85
N ILE A 13 -18.79 -53.76 12.66
CA ILE A 13 -19.93 -54.70 12.63
C ILE A 13 -20.86 -54.31 11.48
N ALA A 14 -21.40 -55.33 10.81
CA ALA A 14 -22.25 -55.30 9.62
C ALA A 14 -23.67 -55.80 9.92
N GLY A 15 -24.64 -55.52 9.02
CA GLY A 15 -25.84 -56.35 8.82
C GLY A 15 -27.07 -55.60 8.27
N THR A 16 -27.35 -55.71 6.96
CA THR A 16 -28.53 -56.38 6.32
C THR A 16 -29.85 -55.57 6.37
N GLY A 17 -30.65 -55.35 5.31
CA GLY A 17 -30.71 -55.82 3.91
C GLY A 17 -32.19 -55.93 3.45
N SER A 18 -32.58 -55.39 2.28
CA SER A 18 -33.67 -55.86 1.39
C SER A 18 -33.84 -54.88 0.20
N ASP A 19 -33.27 -55.10 -1.00
CA ASP A 19 -33.67 -55.97 -2.12
C ASP A 19 -35.06 -55.70 -2.74
N ARG A 20 -35.09 -55.03 -3.93
CA ARG A 20 -35.58 -55.56 -5.24
C ARG A 20 -35.58 -54.50 -6.39
N PRO A 21 -35.61 -54.88 -7.70
CA PRO A 21 -34.46 -54.67 -8.59
C PRO A 21 -34.71 -54.02 -9.99
N VAL A 22 -33.59 -53.54 -10.58
CA VAL A 22 -33.10 -53.68 -11.98
C VAL A 22 -33.87 -53.05 -13.16
N ARG A 23 -33.17 -52.15 -13.89
CA ARG A 23 -32.74 -52.26 -15.31
C ARG A 23 -31.80 -51.07 -15.67
N SER A 24 -30.47 -51.28 -15.66
CA SER A 24 -29.54 -51.38 -16.83
C SER A 24 -29.36 -50.04 -17.59
N TRP A 25 -28.17 -49.48 -17.83
CA TRP A 25 -27.00 -50.04 -18.55
C TRP A 25 -25.65 -49.35 -18.19
N SER A 26 -24.58 -50.13 -18.38
CA SER A 26 -23.10 -49.92 -18.46
C SER A 26 -22.54 -48.50 -18.74
N ALA A 27 -21.31 -48.09 -18.37
CA ALA A 27 -20.05 -48.83 -18.28
C ALA A 27 -18.96 -48.10 -17.44
N SER A 28 -18.13 -48.91 -16.77
CA SER A 28 -16.66 -48.80 -16.53
C SER A 28 -15.99 -47.49 -16.07
N THR A 29 -15.48 -47.58 -14.83
CA THR A 29 -14.09 -47.30 -14.41
C THR A 29 -13.50 -45.91 -14.65
N SER A 30 -13.25 -45.16 -13.57
CA SER A 30 -12.12 -44.21 -13.52
C SER A 30 -11.48 -44.21 -12.14
N LEU A 31 -10.16 -44.35 -12.14
CA LEU A 31 -9.23 -44.12 -11.05
C LEU A 31 -8.14 -43.24 -11.68
N VAL A 32 -7.70 -42.23 -10.93
CA VAL A 32 -6.43 -41.47 -11.06
C VAL A 32 -6.44 -40.13 -11.84
N ASP A 33 -5.96 -39.12 -11.10
CA ASP A 33 -5.25 -37.87 -11.43
C ASP A 33 -5.93 -36.59 -11.98
N VAL A 34 -5.99 -35.61 -11.08
CA VAL A 34 -5.52 -34.21 -11.17
C VAL A 34 -5.16 -33.69 -12.57
N MET A 35 -5.87 -32.66 -13.06
CA MET A 35 -5.34 -31.61 -13.96
C MET A 35 -6.24 -30.35 -14.00
N ARG A 36 -5.61 -29.22 -13.61
CA ARG A 36 -5.80 -27.77 -13.86
C ARG A 36 -7.02 -27.25 -14.65
N PRO A 37 -7.67 -26.14 -14.23
CA PRO A 37 -8.53 -25.33 -15.08
C PRO A 37 -7.81 -24.06 -15.57
N GLU A 38 -7.17 -24.13 -16.74
CA GLU A 38 -6.81 -22.93 -17.52
C GLU A 38 -7.27 -23.16 -18.96
N CYS A 39 -8.46 -22.67 -19.28
CA CYS A 39 -8.93 -22.40 -20.64
C CYS A 39 -10.21 -21.55 -20.55
N ILE A 40 -10.08 -20.22 -20.60
CA ILE A 40 -11.20 -19.31 -20.81
C ILE A 40 -11.51 -19.32 -22.32
N SER A 41 -12.65 -19.86 -22.72
CA SER A 41 -13.18 -19.73 -24.08
C SER A 41 -14.03 -18.45 -24.20
N THR A 42 -13.63 -17.51 -25.05
CA THR A 42 -14.36 -16.24 -25.28
C THR A 42 -15.51 -16.44 -26.26
N TYR A 43 -16.71 -15.93 -25.93
CA TYR A 43 -17.87 -15.92 -26.83
C TYR A 43 -18.29 -14.47 -27.15
N ARG A 44 -18.73 -14.22 -28.39
CA ARG A 44 -19.27 -12.91 -28.82
C ARG A 44 -20.80 -12.99 -28.87
N VAL A 45 -21.48 -12.11 -28.14
CA VAL A 45 -22.95 -11.97 -28.19
C VAL A 45 -23.28 -10.60 -28.75
N THR A 46 -23.96 -10.53 -29.90
CA THR A 46 -24.43 -9.28 -30.52
C THR A 46 -25.94 -9.15 -30.39
N ARG A 47 -26.43 -7.97 -29.99
CA ARG A 47 -27.85 -7.61 -30.01
C ARG A 47 -28.14 -6.72 -31.22
N GLU A 48 -28.97 -7.16 -32.14
CA GLU A 48 -29.62 -6.26 -33.10
C GLU A 48 -30.85 -5.63 -32.44
N LEU A 49 -30.85 -4.31 -32.30
CA LEU A 49 -32.06 -3.56 -31.92
C LEU A 49 -32.88 -3.30 -33.19
N PRO A 50 -34.20 -3.59 -33.21
CA PRO A 50 -35.05 -3.18 -34.32
C PRO A 50 -35.13 -1.66 -34.43
N ASP A 51 -35.09 -1.13 -35.66
CA ASP A 51 -35.15 0.31 -35.99
C ASP A 51 -36.37 1.06 -35.40
N SER A 52 -37.39 0.34 -34.94
CA SER A 52 -38.59 0.90 -34.33
C SER A 52 -38.40 1.44 -32.90
N MET A 53 -37.28 1.16 -32.23
CA MET A 53 -36.97 1.71 -30.89
C MET A 53 -36.14 3.00 -30.88
N LEU A 54 -35.69 3.51 -32.03
CA LEU A 54 -34.88 4.74 -32.13
C LEU A 54 -35.69 6.04 -32.27
N ARG A 55 -37.01 6.03 -32.03
CA ARG A 55 -37.86 7.23 -32.12
C ARG A 55 -38.59 7.54 -30.82
N ARG A 56 -38.04 8.45 -30.01
CA ARG A 56 -38.83 9.28 -29.09
C ARG A 56 -38.95 10.70 -29.64
N ARG A 57 -40.19 11.16 -29.81
CA ARG A 57 -40.53 12.56 -30.08
C ARG A 57 -40.11 13.41 -28.87
N SER A 58 -39.22 14.37 -29.09
CA SER A 58 -39.02 15.53 -28.21
C SER A 58 -39.87 16.68 -28.76
N SER A 59 -40.78 17.18 -27.93
CA SER A 59 -41.49 18.44 -28.12
C SER A 59 -40.57 19.60 -27.75
N ASN A 60 -39.64 19.95 -28.64
CA ASN A 60 -39.13 21.30 -28.91
C ASN A 60 -37.92 21.16 -29.84
N GLY A 61 -37.97 21.85 -30.97
CA GLY A 61 -37.04 21.69 -32.07
C GLY A 61 -35.62 22.16 -31.73
N ALA A 62 -34.69 21.21 -31.63
CA ALA A 62 -33.29 21.37 -31.97
C ALA A 62 -32.67 19.99 -32.26
N LYS A 63 -32.14 19.78 -33.47
CA LYS A 63 -31.41 18.56 -33.85
C LYS A 63 -29.99 18.61 -33.28
N LYS A 64 -29.61 17.67 -32.40
CA LYS A 64 -28.20 17.32 -32.12
C LYS A 64 -28.01 15.82 -32.37
N ARG A 65 -27.00 15.46 -33.17
CA ARG A 65 -26.50 14.09 -33.34
C ARG A 65 -25.57 13.79 -32.16
N ASP A 66 -25.78 12.66 -31.50
CA ASP A 66 -24.91 12.12 -30.44
C ASP A 66 -24.11 10.94 -31.04
N PRO A 67 -22.76 10.94 -31.02
CA PRO A 67 -21.96 9.87 -31.59
C PRO A 67 -21.38 8.96 -30.49
N TYR A 68 -22.20 8.14 -29.84
CA TYR A 68 -21.71 7.01 -29.02
C TYR A 68 -22.68 5.82 -29.10
N SER A 69 -22.42 4.88 -30.02
CA SER A 69 -23.00 3.53 -29.98
C SER A 69 -22.18 2.67 -29.02
N LYS A 70 -22.69 2.43 -27.80
CA LYS A 70 -22.07 1.51 -26.84
C LYS A 70 -22.22 0.06 -27.32
N ILE A 71 -21.10 -0.60 -27.59
CA ILE A 71 -20.99 -2.06 -27.64
C ILE A 71 -20.83 -2.52 -26.18
N PHE A 72 -21.68 -3.44 -25.74
CA PHE A 72 -21.55 -4.09 -24.44
C PHE A 72 -20.90 -5.46 -24.65
N GLU A 73 -19.66 -5.63 -24.20
CA GLU A 73 -19.05 -6.95 -24.01
C GLU A 73 -19.39 -7.44 -22.60
N TYR A 74 -19.93 -8.64 -22.49
CA TYR A 74 -20.15 -9.31 -21.21
C TYR A 74 -19.11 -10.41 -21.05
N HIS A 75 -18.37 -10.39 -19.95
CA HIS A 75 -17.60 -11.54 -19.47
C HIS A 75 -18.52 -12.36 -18.54
N LEU A 76 -18.86 -13.58 -18.96
CA LEU A 76 -19.58 -14.54 -18.12
C LEU A 76 -18.55 -15.38 -17.36
N ASP A 77 -18.48 -15.17 -16.04
CA ASP A 77 -17.71 -16.00 -15.13
C ASP A 77 -18.61 -17.12 -14.58
N LEU A 78 -18.46 -18.34 -15.11
CA LEU A 78 -19.23 -19.50 -14.69
C LEU A 78 -18.44 -20.31 -13.65
N GLN A 79 -18.27 -19.76 -12.44
CA GLN A 79 -17.66 -20.50 -11.32
C GLN A 79 -18.64 -20.94 -10.22
N ASN A 80 -19.95 -20.67 -10.35
CA ASN A 80 -20.94 -21.24 -9.42
C ASN A 80 -22.12 -21.87 -10.16
N SER A 81 -22.18 -23.19 -10.13
CA SER A 81 -23.33 -23.98 -10.56
C SER A 81 -24.46 -23.84 -9.54
N ASN A 82 -25.42 -22.93 -9.77
CA ASN A 82 -26.84 -23.13 -9.41
C ASN A 82 -27.85 -22.10 -9.95
N ASP A 83 -27.43 -21.06 -10.68
CA ASP A 83 -28.41 -20.13 -11.29
C ASP A 83 -28.76 -20.55 -12.73
N ILE A 84 -29.84 -21.31 -12.88
CA ILE A 84 -30.52 -21.53 -14.17
C ILE A 84 -31.25 -20.22 -14.53
N LEU A 85 -30.56 -19.29 -15.18
CA LEU A 85 -31.23 -18.20 -15.88
C LEU A 85 -31.73 -18.70 -17.25
N ARG A 86 -33.01 -19.03 -17.33
CA ARG A 86 -33.72 -19.27 -18.60
C ARG A 86 -33.80 -17.96 -19.38
N PHE A 87 -32.95 -17.79 -20.38
CA PHE A 87 -33.09 -16.76 -21.40
C PHE A 87 -33.64 -17.36 -22.70
N ASP A 88 -34.97 -17.44 -22.80
CA ASP A 88 -35.65 -17.70 -24.07
C ASP A 88 -35.51 -16.44 -24.95
N ARG A 89 -34.61 -16.49 -25.95
CA ARG A 89 -34.49 -15.64 -27.17
C ARG A 89 -33.07 -15.10 -27.46
N PHE A 90 -32.07 -15.97 -27.59
CA PHE A 90 -30.84 -15.63 -28.30
C PHE A 90 -30.46 -16.75 -29.29
N ARG A 91 -29.96 -16.37 -30.47
CA ARG A 91 -29.41 -17.27 -31.49
C ARG A 91 -27.89 -17.19 -31.39
N ILE A 92 -27.22 -18.30 -31.11
CA ILE A 92 -25.76 -18.40 -31.00
C ILE A 92 -25.26 -19.00 -32.32
N GLU A 93 -24.40 -18.29 -33.05
CA GLU A 93 -23.71 -18.85 -34.23
C GLU A 93 -22.22 -19.04 -33.93
N PRO A 94 -21.63 -20.20 -34.29
CA PRO A 94 -20.20 -20.43 -34.12
C PRO A 94 -19.39 -19.61 -35.13
N LEU A 95 -18.28 -19.03 -34.67
CA LEU A 95 -17.34 -18.32 -35.54
C LEU A 95 -16.63 -19.36 -36.42
N ASP A 96 -16.85 -19.29 -37.74
CA ASP A 96 -16.20 -20.16 -38.73
C ASP A 96 -14.67 -19.96 -38.71
N LEU A 97 -13.96 -20.90 -38.10
CA LEU A 97 -12.50 -21.05 -38.15
C LEU A 97 -12.08 -21.57 -39.53
N LYS A 98 -12.03 -20.68 -40.52
CA LYS A 98 -11.30 -20.91 -41.79
C LYS A 98 -10.19 -19.88 -41.99
N MET A 99 -9.17 -19.96 -41.15
CA MET A 99 -7.81 -19.47 -41.43
C MET A 99 -6.79 -20.30 -40.63
N ALA A 100 -6.89 -21.63 -40.75
CA ALA A 100 -5.99 -22.59 -40.11
C ALA A 100 -5.11 -23.25 -41.16
N GLU A 101 -4.32 -22.49 -41.91
CA GLU A 101 -3.27 -23.02 -42.79
C GLU A 101 -2.31 -21.89 -43.19
N LEU A 102 -1.47 -21.46 -42.24
CA LEU A 102 -0.20 -20.73 -42.43
C LEU A 102 0.22 -20.22 -41.05
N ILE A 103 0.80 -21.07 -40.21
CA ILE A 103 1.83 -20.73 -39.20
C ILE A 103 2.31 -22.07 -38.61
N THR A 104 3.47 -22.51 -39.05
CA THR A 104 4.45 -23.20 -38.18
C THR A 104 5.82 -22.88 -38.78
N PRO A 105 6.82 -22.53 -37.95
CA PRO A 105 7.36 -23.48 -36.99
C PRO A 105 7.22 -23.01 -35.55
N ARG A 106 7.04 -24.02 -34.67
CA ARG A 106 7.06 -23.95 -33.21
C ARG A 106 8.19 -23.05 -32.69
N GLN A 107 7.90 -21.78 -32.41
CA GLN A 107 8.54 -21.17 -31.24
C GLN A 107 7.85 -21.80 -30.04
N ARG A 108 8.55 -22.72 -29.37
CA ARG A 108 8.21 -23.04 -27.99
C ARG A 108 8.26 -21.69 -27.27
N VAL A 109 7.11 -21.14 -26.91
CA VAL A 109 7.05 -20.20 -25.80
C VAL A 109 7.61 -21.00 -24.64
N ARG A 110 8.90 -20.78 -24.34
CA ARG A 110 9.40 -21.07 -23.02
C ARG A 110 8.53 -20.19 -22.14
N GLU A 111 7.58 -20.78 -21.43
CA GLU A 111 7.31 -20.33 -20.08
C GLU A 111 8.68 -20.27 -19.42
N LEU A 112 9.26 -19.06 -19.42
CA LEU A 112 10.26 -18.70 -18.45
C LEU A 112 9.48 -18.81 -17.15
N ALA A 113 9.51 -19.99 -16.54
CA ALA A 113 9.33 -20.14 -15.12
C ALA A 113 10.41 -19.24 -14.52
N VAL A 114 10.07 -17.96 -14.34
CA VAL A 114 10.84 -17.04 -13.53
C VAL A 114 10.74 -17.67 -12.15
N ALA A 115 11.81 -18.35 -11.73
CA ALA A 115 11.93 -18.77 -10.35
C ALA A 115 11.57 -17.54 -9.50
N PRO A 116 10.72 -17.66 -8.46
CA PRO A 116 10.28 -16.51 -7.68
C PRO A 116 11.51 -15.72 -7.28
N GLN A 117 11.64 -14.54 -7.89
CA GLN A 117 12.84 -13.73 -7.74
C GLN A 117 12.81 -13.23 -6.29
N ARG A 118 13.75 -13.71 -5.48
CA ARG A 118 13.88 -13.22 -4.11
C ARG A 118 14.16 -11.73 -4.18
N ILE A 119 13.26 -10.94 -3.60
CA ILE A 119 13.44 -9.50 -3.48
C ILE A 119 14.30 -9.27 -2.23
N PRO A 120 15.56 -8.82 -2.36
CA PRO A 120 16.40 -8.51 -1.21
C PRO A 120 15.72 -7.50 -0.28
N ILE A 121 15.88 -7.72 1.02
CA ILE A 121 15.35 -6.88 2.08
C ILE A 121 16.54 -6.23 2.77
N GLU A 122 16.53 -4.91 2.83
CA GLU A 122 17.53 -4.09 3.51
C GLU A 122 16.86 -3.42 4.73
N VAL A 123 17.61 -3.26 5.82
CA VAL A 123 17.16 -2.49 6.99
C VAL A 123 18.08 -1.30 7.12
N ASP A 124 17.53 -0.11 7.00
CA ASP A 124 18.27 1.14 7.09
C ASP A 124 17.79 1.97 8.28
N GLY A 125 18.62 2.05 9.31
CA GLY A 125 18.36 2.77 10.56
C GLY A 125 18.90 4.19 10.56
N ALA A 126 18.93 4.85 9.41
CA ALA A 126 19.50 6.17 9.25
C ALA A 126 18.59 7.30 9.72
N VAL A 127 19.18 8.25 10.45
CA VAL A 127 18.46 9.41 11.03
C VAL A 127 18.11 10.44 9.97
N ALA A 128 18.79 10.48 8.82
CA ALA A 128 18.48 11.40 7.74
C ALA A 128 17.03 11.25 7.24
N TYR A 129 16.47 10.03 7.23
CA TYR A 129 15.06 9.81 6.92
C TYR A 129 14.14 10.47 7.95
N GLU A 130 14.48 10.34 9.24
CA GLU A 130 13.68 10.89 10.34
C GLU A 130 13.64 12.42 10.30
N VAL A 131 14.75 13.07 9.92
CA VAL A 131 14.79 14.53 9.69
C VAL A 131 13.77 14.93 8.63
N VAL A 132 13.76 14.23 7.48
CA VAL A 132 12.84 14.54 6.37
C VAL A 132 11.37 14.23 6.73
N LEU A 133 11.10 13.12 7.43
CA LEU A 133 9.74 12.78 7.89
C LEU A 133 9.21 13.77 8.93
N THR A 134 10.10 14.26 9.81
CA THR A 134 9.75 15.30 10.78
C THR A 134 9.49 16.63 10.09
N LEU A 135 10.30 16.99 9.09
CA LEU A 135 10.08 18.17 8.25
C LEU A 135 8.74 18.08 7.52
N TRP A 136 8.46 16.92 6.91
CA TRP A 136 7.18 16.67 6.23
C TRP A 136 5.98 16.94 7.14
N SER A 137 6.10 16.63 8.44
CA SER A 137 5.05 16.88 9.43
C SER A 137 4.82 18.37 9.75
N VAL A 138 5.82 19.24 9.50
CA VAL A 138 5.67 20.70 9.60
C VAL A 138 4.89 21.27 8.42
N CYS A 139 5.08 20.68 7.24
CA CYS A 139 4.54 21.20 5.99
C CYS A 139 3.22 20.54 5.57
N SER A 140 2.94 19.33 6.06
CA SER A 140 1.70 18.64 5.77
C SER A 140 0.55 19.32 6.49
N ASP A 141 -0.56 19.56 5.77
CA ASP A 141 -1.84 19.89 6.42
C ASP A 141 -2.08 18.84 7.51
N LYS A 142 -2.24 19.32 8.76
CA LYS A 142 -2.48 18.48 9.94
C LYS A 142 -3.66 17.58 9.62
N GLN A 143 -3.41 16.36 9.16
CA GLN A 143 -4.49 15.47 8.75
C GLN A 143 -5.28 15.15 10.02
N GLU A 144 -6.45 15.78 10.17
CA GLU A 144 -7.32 15.82 11.35
C GLU A 144 -7.83 14.43 11.83
N ASN A 145 -7.26 13.34 11.31
CA ASN A 145 -7.77 11.98 11.50
C ASN A 145 -6.70 10.93 11.82
N VAL A 146 -5.43 11.32 12.02
CA VAL A 146 -4.36 10.38 12.39
C VAL A 146 -3.94 10.58 13.84
N ASN A 147 -4.27 9.61 14.70
CA ASN A 147 -3.77 9.55 16.07
C ASN A 147 -2.32 9.04 16.10
N PHE A 148 -1.39 9.89 15.66
CA PHE A 148 0.04 9.65 15.82
C PHE A 148 0.41 9.60 17.31
N ASP A 149 1.43 8.82 17.64
CA ASP A 149 1.84 8.57 19.04
C ASP A 149 2.45 9.80 19.71
N MET A 150 3.02 10.70 18.90
CA MET A 150 3.54 11.98 19.38
C MET A 150 2.43 12.90 19.90
N GLY A 151 1.18 12.68 19.47
CA GLY A 151 0.04 13.54 19.82
C GLY A 151 0.04 14.87 19.05
N PRO A 152 -1.14 15.50 18.89
CA PRO A 152 -1.26 16.77 18.15
C PRO A 152 -0.45 17.89 18.79
N GLU A 153 -0.33 17.93 20.13
CA GLU A 153 0.39 18.98 20.84
C GLU A 153 1.88 19.01 20.49
N TRP A 154 2.50 17.85 20.24
CA TRP A 154 3.89 17.78 19.83
C TRP A 154 4.10 18.33 18.41
N PHE A 155 3.18 18.06 17.48
CA PHE A 155 3.24 18.63 16.14
C PHE A 155 2.95 20.14 16.14
N ASP A 156 2.04 20.59 17.00
CA ASP A 156 1.79 22.01 17.22
C ASP A 156 3.06 22.71 17.72
N GLU A 157 3.72 22.17 18.74
CA GLU A 157 5.00 22.68 19.24
C GLU A 157 6.12 22.63 18.18
N LEU A 158 6.18 21.56 17.37
CA LEU A 158 7.13 21.44 16.28
C LEU A 158 6.94 22.58 15.25
N VAL A 159 5.70 22.83 14.83
CA VAL A 159 5.38 23.92 13.90
C VAL A 159 5.69 25.28 14.55
N GLU A 160 5.24 25.51 15.78
CA GLU A 160 5.45 26.76 16.51
C GLU A 160 6.94 27.07 16.75
N SER A 161 7.75 26.04 17.01
CA SER A 161 9.18 26.19 17.23
C SER A 161 10.03 26.22 15.95
N THR A 162 9.42 25.98 14.78
CA THR A 162 10.09 26.15 13.49
C THR A 162 10.09 27.64 13.11
N PRO A 163 11.26 28.26 12.84
CA PRO A 163 11.37 29.66 12.44
C PRO A 163 10.46 29.99 11.25
N GLU A 164 9.82 31.17 11.29
CA GLU A 164 8.83 31.57 10.28
C GLU A 164 9.42 31.60 8.87
N ASP A 165 10.61 32.17 8.70
CA ASP A 165 11.35 32.21 7.43
C ASP A 165 11.66 30.81 6.90
N LEU A 166 11.93 29.86 7.81
CA LEU A 166 12.22 28.48 7.46
C LEU A 166 10.94 27.71 7.07
N ARG A 167 9.80 28.00 7.72
CA ARG A 167 8.50 27.43 7.32
C ARG A 167 8.08 27.91 5.94
N GLU A 168 8.19 29.22 5.66
CA GLU A 168 7.91 29.79 4.34
C GLU A 168 8.78 29.15 3.25
N GLU A 169 10.07 28.96 3.56
CA GLU A 169 11.00 28.27 2.67
C GLU A 169 10.55 26.83 2.39
N PHE A 170 10.08 26.09 3.41
CA PHE A 170 9.65 24.71 3.21
C PHE A 170 8.30 24.57 2.51
N GLU A 171 7.38 25.51 2.72
CA GLU A 171 6.13 25.55 1.97
C GLU A 171 6.41 25.81 0.49
N LEU A 172 7.27 26.77 0.19
CA LEU A 172 7.69 27.09 -1.17
C LEU A 172 8.41 25.90 -1.83
N LEU A 173 9.45 25.37 -1.19
CA LEU A 173 10.25 24.27 -1.75
C LEU A 173 9.53 22.93 -1.75
N GLY A 174 8.60 22.71 -0.82
CA GLY A 174 7.85 21.47 -0.69
C GLY A 174 6.88 21.24 -1.84
N GLY A 175 6.40 22.34 -2.43
CA GLY A 175 5.32 22.31 -3.40
C GLY A 175 4.00 21.78 -2.82
N PRO A 176 2.96 21.62 -3.66
CA PRO A 176 1.69 21.09 -3.24
C PRO A 176 1.84 19.71 -2.58
N HIS A 177 1.30 19.56 -1.37
CA HIS A 177 1.37 18.34 -0.56
C HIS A 177 2.79 17.83 -0.27
N CYS A 178 3.81 18.69 -0.27
CA CYS A 178 5.18 18.35 0.16
C CYS A 178 5.87 17.28 -0.69
N GLN A 179 5.50 17.14 -1.97
CA GLN A 179 6.02 16.10 -2.85
C GLN A 179 7.54 16.15 -3.00
N VAL A 180 8.12 17.35 -3.00
CA VAL A 180 9.58 17.51 -3.07
C VAL A 180 10.24 16.84 -1.86
N TRP A 181 9.75 17.10 -0.65
CA TRP A 181 10.29 16.53 0.58
C TRP A 181 10.17 15.02 0.64
N LEU A 182 9.01 14.48 0.25
CA LEU A 182 8.83 13.04 0.12
C LEU A 182 9.87 12.47 -0.85
N SER A 183 10.07 13.10 -2.01
CA SER A 183 11.03 12.61 -2.99
C SER A 183 12.48 12.48 -2.49
N ILE A 184 12.85 13.28 -1.49
CA ILE A 184 14.17 13.22 -0.84
C ILE A 184 14.36 11.90 -0.09
N LEU A 185 13.31 11.28 0.44
CA LEU A 185 13.40 9.97 1.10
C LEU A 185 14.00 8.92 0.16
N GLY A 186 13.50 8.81 -1.07
CA GLY A 186 14.12 7.95 -2.06
C GLY A 186 15.55 8.34 -2.43
N LEU A 187 15.83 9.64 -2.44
CA LEU A 187 17.16 10.16 -2.77
C LEU A 187 18.19 9.74 -1.70
N ILE A 188 17.81 9.76 -0.41
CA ILE A 188 18.63 9.25 0.70
C ILE A 188 18.91 7.76 0.50
N ALA A 189 17.92 6.96 0.12
CA ALA A 189 18.10 5.53 -0.15
C ALA A 189 19.00 5.20 -1.36
N ALA A 190 19.28 6.20 -2.20
CA ALA A 190 20.20 6.12 -3.32
C ALA A 190 21.55 6.81 -3.05
N ALA A 191 21.72 7.43 -1.88
CA ALA A 191 22.96 8.08 -1.49
C ALA A 191 24.05 7.03 -1.17
N PRO A 192 25.34 7.41 -1.23
CA PRO A 192 26.41 6.61 -0.66
C PRO A 192 26.25 6.53 0.87
N HIS A 193 26.57 5.37 1.45
CA HIS A 193 26.68 5.24 2.90
C HIS A 193 27.90 6.01 3.43
N PRO A 194 27.87 6.48 4.69
CA PRO A 194 26.76 6.38 5.65
C PRO A 194 25.62 7.36 5.37
N HIS A 195 24.39 6.98 5.74
CA HIS A 195 23.20 7.82 5.60
C HIS A 195 22.92 8.71 6.84
N ASP A 196 23.96 9.12 7.57
CA ASP A 196 23.78 10.13 8.61
C ASP A 196 23.46 11.52 8.00
N PRO A 197 22.80 12.42 8.73
CA PRO A 197 22.34 13.69 8.17
C PRO A 197 23.47 14.54 7.55
N GLU A 198 24.64 14.62 8.18
CA GLU A 198 25.77 15.40 7.66
C GLU A 198 26.25 14.85 6.32
N SER A 199 26.53 13.54 6.26
CA SER A 199 26.99 12.87 5.04
C SER A 199 26.00 13.03 3.89
N VAL A 200 24.71 12.83 4.18
CA VAL A 200 23.65 12.94 3.17
C VAL A 200 23.47 14.37 2.69
N PHE A 201 23.41 15.36 3.58
CA PHE A 201 23.16 16.75 3.18
C PHE A 201 24.34 17.36 2.45
N ASN A 202 25.58 16.98 2.79
CA ASN A 202 26.77 17.34 2.04
C ASN A 202 26.75 16.69 0.64
N TRP A 203 26.37 15.42 0.56
CA TRP A 203 26.22 14.76 -0.74
C TRP A 203 25.12 15.40 -1.62
N ILE A 204 23.99 15.81 -1.03
CA ILE A 204 22.93 16.54 -1.76
C ILE A 204 23.47 17.89 -2.25
N ALA A 205 24.22 18.62 -1.43
CA ALA A 205 24.83 19.90 -1.80
C ALA A 205 25.86 19.76 -2.94
N GLU A 206 26.55 18.62 -3.03
CA GLU A 206 27.51 18.32 -4.11
C GLU A 206 26.86 17.66 -5.33
N LEU A 207 25.58 17.30 -5.25
CA LEU A 207 24.89 16.60 -6.32
C LEU A 207 24.82 17.51 -7.55
N ASN A 208 24.93 16.90 -8.74
CA ASN A 208 24.65 17.62 -9.98
C ASN A 208 23.20 18.17 -9.92
N PRO A 209 22.98 19.48 -10.09
CA PRO A 209 21.65 20.08 -9.98
C PRO A 209 20.59 19.45 -10.90
N GLN A 210 20.99 19.10 -12.13
CA GLN A 210 20.09 18.44 -13.08
C GLN A 210 19.74 17.01 -12.65
N ARG A 211 20.64 16.34 -11.92
CA ARG A 211 20.35 15.02 -11.35
C ARG A 211 19.30 15.11 -10.24
N LEU A 212 19.33 16.15 -9.42
CA LEU A 212 18.29 16.39 -8.41
C LEU A 212 16.93 16.66 -9.07
N ARG A 213 16.88 17.58 -10.05
CA ARG A 213 15.64 17.88 -10.80
C ARG A 213 15.07 16.62 -11.48
N ARG A 214 15.92 15.84 -12.15
CA ARG A 214 15.54 14.54 -12.75
C ARG A 214 14.96 13.59 -11.72
N TRP A 215 15.52 13.55 -10.50
CA TRP A 215 15.03 12.69 -9.43
C TRP A 215 13.61 13.06 -9.02
N ILE A 216 13.38 14.34 -8.73
CA ILE A 216 12.10 14.86 -8.24
C ILE A 216 11.01 14.71 -9.32
N LEU A 217 11.30 15.11 -10.57
CA LEU A 217 10.36 14.98 -11.69
C LEU A 217 10.03 13.51 -12.00
N GLY A 218 11.03 12.64 -11.93
CA GLY A 218 10.82 11.19 -12.09
C GLY A 218 9.92 10.62 -11.00
N TYR A 219 10.15 11.01 -9.74
CA TYR A 219 9.28 10.63 -8.62
C TYR A 219 7.83 11.08 -8.84
N ILE A 220 7.60 12.34 -9.19
CA ILE A 220 6.25 12.88 -9.43
C ILE A 220 5.53 12.07 -10.51
N GLY A 221 6.22 11.78 -11.62
CA GLY A 221 5.67 10.97 -12.70
C GLY A 221 5.39 9.51 -12.31
N ASP A 222 6.30 8.89 -11.56
CA ASP A 222 6.16 7.50 -11.09
C ASP A 222 5.00 7.36 -10.10
N GLN A 223 4.75 8.38 -9.27
CA GLN A 223 3.62 8.40 -8.33
C GLN A 223 2.29 8.45 -9.06
N ALA A 224 2.13 9.34 -10.05
CA ALA A 224 0.91 9.40 -10.84
C ALA A 224 0.65 8.08 -11.60
N ALA A 225 1.72 7.44 -12.07
CA ALA A 225 1.62 6.11 -12.69
C ALA A 225 1.19 5.03 -11.71
N ALA A 226 1.69 5.07 -10.46
CA ALA A 226 1.32 4.12 -9.41
C ALA A 226 -0.15 4.26 -8.98
N HIS A 227 -0.67 5.49 -8.92
CA HIS A 227 -2.08 5.76 -8.59
C HIS A 227 -3.03 5.48 -9.76
N GLY A 228 -2.50 5.20 -10.95
CA GLY A 228 -3.28 4.91 -12.15
C GLY A 228 -3.85 6.14 -12.84
N ASP A 229 -3.40 7.35 -12.44
CA ASP A 229 -3.85 8.64 -12.95
C ASP A 229 -3.28 8.93 -14.35
N ALA A 230 -2.04 8.47 -14.62
CA ALA A 230 -1.37 8.62 -15.91
C ALA A 230 -0.39 7.47 -16.21
N GLY A 231 0.22 7.48 -17.39
CA GLY A 231 1.38 6.64 -17.69
C GLY A 231 2.66 7.29 -17.16
N ALA A 232 3.65 6.49 -16.77
CA ALA A 232 4.96 7.02 -16.34
C ALA A 232 5.60 7.83 -17.50
N PRO A 233 6.15 9.03 -17.23
CA PRO A 233 6.77 9.85 -18.26
C PRO A 233 7.99 9.14 -18.86
N SER A 234 8.26 9.40 -20.14
CA SER A 234 9.43 8.81 -20.79
C SER A 234 10.72 9.39 -20.23
N MET A 235 11.78 8.57 -20.21
CA MET A 235 13.08 9.03 -19.71
C MET A 235 13.63 10.25 -20.47
N SER A 236 13.37 10.35 -21.77
CA SER A 236 13.79 11.50 -22.57
C SER A 236 13.06 12.79 -22.17
N LEU A 237 11.77 12.69 -21.80
CA LEU A 237 10.98 13.84 -21.35
C LEU A 237 11.49 14.33 -19.98
N ILE A 238 11.74 13.40 -19.06
CA ILE A 238 12.32 13.73 -17.74
C ILE A 238 13.70 14.38 -17.91
N GLU A 239 14.53 13.88 -18.83
CA GLU A 239 15.85 14.46 -19.10
C GLU A 239 15.78 15.87 -19.68
N ALA A 240 14.87 16.14 -20.63
CA ALA A 240 14.64 17.47 -21.16
C ALA A 240 14.16 18.45 -20.06
N ALA A 241 13.17 18.04 -19.28
CA ALA A 241 12.64 18.83 -18.17
C ALA A 241 13.70 19.11 -17.10
N ALA A 242 14.53 18.12 -16.78
CA ALA A 242 15.65 18.27 -15.88
C ALA A 242 16.69 19.25 -16.42
N GLN A 243 16.90 19.33 -17.74
CA GLN A 243 17.82 20.29 -18.37
C GLN A 243 17.28 21.73 -18.43
N GLY A 244 16.03 21.97 -18.02
CA GLY A 244 15.40 23.29 -17.99
C GLY A 244 14.39 23.54 -19.10
N ASP A 245 14.00 22.52 -19.87
CA ASP A 245 12.89 22.64 -20.82
C ASP A 245 11.56 22.78 -20.05
N GLN A 246 11.04 24.02 -20.05
CA GLN A 246 9.82 24.37 -19.31
C GLN A 246 8.55 23.73 -19.89
N GLU A 247 8.53 23.44 -21.19
CA GLU A 247 7.39 22.74 -21.80
C GLU A 247 7.38 21.28 -21.33
N ALA A 248 8.55 20.63 -21.31
CA ALA A 248 8.70 19.28 -20.78
C ALA A 248 8.34 19.18 -19.29
N VAL A 249 8.74 20.17 -18.46
CA VAL A 249 8.33 20.26 -17.05
C VAL A 249 6.80 20.31 -16.96
N LYS A 250 6.17 21.23 -17.70
CA LYS A 250 4.72 21.43 -17.65
C LYS A 250 3.94 20.21 -18.13
N ASP A 251 4.45 19.49 -19.12
CA ASP A 251 3.84 18.25 -19.62
C ASP A 251 3.88 17.12 -18.57
N ILE A 252 5.01 16.93 -17.89
CA ILE A 252 5.11 15.97 -16.78
C ILE A 252 4.12 16.35 -15.67
N LEU A 253 4.12 17.61 -15.25
CA LEU A 253 3.28 18.07 -14.15
C LEU A 253 1.79 17.98 -14.48
N LYS A 254 1.35 18.36 -15.68
CA LYS A 254 -0.05 18.22 -16.12
C LYS A 254 -0.52 16.77 -16.19
N ALA A 255 0.37 15.85 -16.57
CA ALA A 255 0.05 14.43 -16.59
C ALA A 255 -0.01 13.86 -15.16
N SER A 256 0.75 14.43 -14.22
CA SER A 256 0.99 13.80 -12.92
C SER A 256 0.22 14.43 -11.75
N LEU A 257 -0.24 15.67 -11.90
CA LEU A 257 -0.81 16.48 -10.83
C LEU A 257 -2.21 16.99 -11.17
N LYS A 258 -2.94 17.41 -10.13
CA LYS A 258 -4.23 18.10 -10.33
C LYS A 258 -4.02 19.50 -10.90
N PRO A 259 -4.99 20.06 -11.66
CA PRO A 259 -4.83 21.35 -12.32
C PRO A 259 -4.41 22.52 -11.42
N ASP A 260 -4.86 22.54 -10.17
CA ASP A 260 -4.55 23.55 -9.16
C ASP A 260 -3.11 23.45 -8.61
N GLN A 261 -2.43 22.33 -8.86
CA GLN A 261 -1.08 22.05 -8.37
C GLN A 261 0.00 22.28 -9.44
N VAL A 262 -0.39 22.34 -10.71
CA VAL A 262 0.55 22.40 -11.84
C VAL A 262 1.35 23.70 -11.86
N GLU A 263 0.70 24.86 -11.74
CA GLU A 263 1.41 26.14 -11.85
C GLU A 263 2.36 26.40 -10.67
N PRO A 264 1.98 26.19 -9.39
CA PRO A 264 2.92 26.32 -8.27
C PRO A 264 4.18 25.44 -8.44
N MET A 265 3.99 24.21 -8.93
CA MET A 265 5.13 23.32 -9.21
C MET A 265 5.93 23.76 -10.43
N THR A 266 5.30 24.34 -11.43
CA THR A 266 6.02 24.86 -12.62
C THR A 266 6.92 26.02 -12.20
N GLU A 267 6.38 26.99 -11.45
CA GLU A 267 7.13 28.13 -10.90
C GLU A 267 8.32 27.68 -10.04
N LEU A 268 8.14 26.61 -9.24
CA LEU A 268 9.23 26.03 -8.45
C LEU A 268 10.40 25.55 -9.33
N PHE A 269 10.11 24.96 -10.49
CA PHE A 269 11.12 24.49 -11.45
C PHE A 269 11.65 25.60 -12.38
N GLU A 270 11.16 26.84 -12.26
CA GLU A 270 11.78 28.02 -12.90
C GLU A 270 13.00 28.54 -12.12
N ILE A 271 13.12 28.18 -10.83
CA ILE A 271 14.31 28.46 -10.03
C ILE A 271 15.54 27.84 -10.71
N ASP A 272 16.63 28.62 -10.73
CA ASP A 272 17.91 28.15 -11.24
C ASP A 272 18.30 26.79 -10.59
N PRO A 273 18.73 25.79 -11.36
CA PRO A 273 19.03 24.46 -10.82
C PRO A 273 20.01 24.46 -9.64
N GLU A 274 21.09 25.25 -9.70
CA GLU A 274 22.10 25.32 -8.62
C GLU A 274 21.47 25.93 -7.38
N GLN A 275 20.77 27.06 -7.54
CA GLN A 275 20.07 27.71 -6.44
C GLN A 275 19.02 26.78 -5.81
N PHE A 276 18.26 26.04 -6.61
CA PHE A 276 17.24 25.11 -6.12
C PHE A 276 17.86 23.98 -5.26
N ARG A 277 18.95 23.36 -5.73
CA ARG A 277 19.69 22.35 -4.96
C ARG A 277 20.23 22.94 -3.65
N ASP A 278 20.86 24.10 -3.71
CA ASP A 278 21.51 24.72 -2.56
C ASP A 278 20.48 25.12 -1.49
N ARG A 279 19.29 25.59 -1.91
CA ARG A 279 18.17 25.88 -1.03
C ARG A 279 17.64 24.62 -0.36
N ILE A 280 17.47 23.51 -1.08
CA ILE A 280 17.09 22.21 -0.49
C ILE A 280 18.11 21.75 0.56
N ALA A 281 19.41 21.72 0.21
CA ALA A 281 20.45 21.28 1.12
C ALA A 281 20.59 22.18 2.35
N THR A 282 20.47 23.50 2.16
CA THR A 282 20.49 24.48 3.25
C THR A 282 19.26 24.35 4.13
N GLY A 283 18.08 24.20 3.56
CA GLY A 283 16.83 24.00 4.29
C GLY A 283 16.86 22.75 5.18
N LEU A 284 17.34 21.62 4.66
CA LEU A 284 17.50 20.39 5.43
C LEU A 284 18.51 20.55 6.59
N ARG A 285 19.64 21.24 6.35
CA ARG A 285 20.65 21.50 7.38
C ARG A 285 20.09 22.43 8.48
N ARG A 286 19.46 23.54 8.08
CA ARG A 286 18.80 24.47 9.02
C ARG A 286 17.72 23.78 9.83
N PHE A 287 16.87 22.96 9.19
CA PHE A 287 15.85 22.20 9.91
C PHE A 287 16.46 21.31 10.98
N ARG A 288 17.53 20.59 10.62
CA ARG A 288 18.22 19.74 11.57
C ARG A 288 18.76 20.54 12.75
N GLU A 289 19.53 21.59 12.47
CA GLU A 289 20.24 22.37 13.48
C GLU A 289 19.30 23.16 14.39
N GLU A 290 18.31 23.85 13.81
CA GLU A 290 17.45 24.79 14.53
C GLU A 290 16.23 24.12 15.17
N VAL A 291 15.75 22.99 14.63
CA VAL A 291 14.50 22.34 15.06
C VAL A 291 14.72 20.90 15.55
N PHE A 292 15.24 20.02 14.70
CA PHE A 292 15.32 18.58 14.99
C PHE A 292 16.40 18.21 16.01
N SER A 293 17.42 19.05 16.20
CA SER A 293 18.54 18.83 17.12
C SER A 293 18.10 18.55 18.56
N LYS A 294 16.93 19.07 18.96
CA LYS A 294 16.26 18.79 20.25
C LYS A 294 15.95 17.30 20.45
N TYR A 295 15.67 16.58 19.37
CA TYR A 295 15.23 15.19 19.36
C TYR A 295 16.29 14.22 18.82
N GLU A 296 17.28 14.73 18.09
CA GLU A 296 18.24 13.93 17.31
C GLU A 296 18.95 12.84 18.11
N ASP A 297 19.46 13.17 19.31
CA ASP A 297 20.16 12.18 20.15
C ASP A 297 19.23 11.04 20.61
N GLN A 298 18.00 11.37 21.01
CA GLN A 298 17.03 10.37 21.46
C GLN A 298 16.57 9.50 20.28
N PHE A 299 16.20 10.13 19.16
CA PHE A 299 15.65 9.42 18.00
C PHE A 299 16.72 8.57 17.33
N SER A 300 17.95 9.08 17.19
CA SER A 300 19.06 8.32 16.60
C SER A 300 19.38 7.04 17.37
N LYS A 301 19.42 7.09 18.70
CA LYS A 301 19.63 5.90 19.55
C LYS A 301 18.50 4.89 19.40
N ALA A 302 17.25 5.36 19.43
CA ALA A 302 16.07 4.50 19.29
C ALA A 302 16.02 3.82 17.91
N ILE A 303 16.21 4.58 16.84
CA ILE A 303 16.20 4.09 15.45
C ILE A 303 17.34 3.10 15.22
N ALA A 304 18.55 3.40 15.68
CA ALA A 304 19.70 2.51 15.54
C ALA A 304 19.49 1.18 16.29
N ALA A 305 18.93 1.23 17.51
CA ALA A 305 18.59 0.03 18.27
C ALA A 305 17.50 -0.81 17.58
N ALA A 306 16.43 -0.16 17.10
CA ALA A 306 15.34 -0.82 16.38
C ALA A 306 15.81 -1.48 15.08
N ALA A 307 16.65 -0.80 14.31
CA ALA A 307 17.26 -1.32 13.09
C ALA A 307 18.18 -2.52 13.39
N ALA A 308 19.01 -2.41 14.44
CA ALA A 308 19.90 -3.50 14.85
C ALA A 308 19.14 -4.76 15.25
N ALA A 309 18.06 -4.61 16.03
CA ALA A 309 17.19 -5.71 16.47
C ALA A 309 16.52 -6.45 15.29
N ARG A 310 16.33 -5.76 14.16
CA ARG A 310 15.67 -6.31 12.96
C ARG A 310 16.63 -6.66 11.83
N ARG A 311 17.95 -6.59 12.00
CA ARG A 311 18.91 -6.95 10.94
C ARG A 311 18.74 -8.39 10.44
N SER A 312 18.33 -9.33 11.30
CA SER A 312 18.06 -10.71 10.89
C SER A 312 16.84 -10.85 9.98
N ILE A 313 15.93 -9.88 9.94
CA ILE A 313 14.79 -9.89 9.02
C ILE A 313 15.25 -9.79 7.57
N ALA A 314 16.40 -9.15 7.31
CA ALA A 314 17.00 -9.04 5.98
C ALA A 314 17.30 -10.41 5.34
N SER A 315 17.43 -11.49 6.13
CA SER A 315 17.67 -12.84 5.61
C SER A 315 16.39 -13.63 5.28
N ARG A 316 15.21 -13.03 5.44
CA ARG A 316 13.94 -13.70 5.13
C ARG A 316 13.67 -13.75 3.64
N ASP A 317 13.01 -14.82 3.22
CA ASP A 317 12.82 -15.12 1.80
C ASP A 317 11.57 -14.46 1.20
N ASN A 318 10.62 -14.04 2.04
CA ASN A 318 9.34 -13.47 1.62
C ASN A 318 9.21 -12.02 2.12
N ALA A 319 9.43 -11.07 1.21
CA ALA A 319 9.32 -9.65 1.50
C ALA A 319 7.89 -9.23 1.89
N LYS A 320 6.85 -9.88 1.35
CA LYS A 320 5.45 -9.57 1.66
C LYS A 320 5.13 -9.84 3.13
N ASP A 321 5.51 -11.03 3.62
CA ASP A 321 5.31 -11.40 5.04
C ASP A 321 6.06 -10.44 5.98
N VAL A 322 7.26 -10.01 5.56
CA VAL A 322 8.05 -9.06 6.33
C VAL A 322 7.38 -7.69 6.40
N ILE A 323 6.83 -7.19 5.28
CA ILE A 323 6.09 -5.92 5.25
C ILE A 323 4.86 -6.01 6.15
N GLU A 324 4.08 -7.09 6.07
CA GLU A 324 2.91 -7.26 6.92
C GLU A 324 3.28 -7.26 8.42
N GLU A 325 4.38 -7.93 8.78
CA GLU A 325 4.88 -7.99 10.15
C GLU A 325 5.31 -6.61 10.67
N VAL A 326 6.21 -5.91 9.97
CA VAL A 326 6.78 -4.64 10.47
C VAL A 326 5.77 -3.49 10.48
N THR A 327 4.77 -3.55 9.59
CA THR A 327 3.70 -2.55 9.54
C THR A 327 2.52 -2.88 10.44
N ASN A 328 2.53 -4.04 11.12
CA ASN A 328 1.46 -4.49 11.99
C ASN A 328 0.12 -4.74 11.23
N GLY A 329 0.18 -5.37 10.06
CA GLY A 329 -1.00 -5.79 9.29
C GLY A 329 -1.22 -5.08 7.96
N LEU A 330 -0.19 -4.58 7.28
CA LEU A 330 -0.34 -4.12 5.90
C LEU A 330 0.00 -5.26 4.96
N ASP A 331 -1.04 -5.91 4.42
CA ASP A 331 -0.90 -6.88 3.35
C ASP A 331 -0.73 -6.10 2.04
N TYR A 332 0.52 -5.78 1.72
CA TYR A 332 0.89 -4.95 0.58
C TYR A 332 1.34 -5.82 -0.59
N GLU A 333 0.65 -5.71 -1.72
CA GLU A 333 1.06 -6.38 -2.94
C GLU A 333 2.24 -5.62 -3.56
N ILE A 334 3.40 -6.28 -3.66
CA ILE A 334 4.62 -5.65 -4.17
C ILE A 334 4.46 -5.43 -5.70
N PRO A 335 4.51 -4.18 -6.19
CA PRO A 335 4.35 -3.91 -7.61
C PRO A 335 5.43 -4.59 -8.46
N LEU A 336 5.07 -4.94 -9.70
CA LEU A 336 6.07 -5.39 -10.68
C LEU A 336 7.15 -4.33 -10.89
N GLY A 337 8.39 -4.78 -11.07
CA GLY A 337 9.55 -3.90 -11.24
C GLY A 337 10.27 -3.51 -9.95
N VAL A 338 9.71 -3.86 -8.78
CA VAL A 338 10.45 -3.73 -7.51
C VAL A 338 11.54 -4.81 -7.44
N THR A 339 12.78 -4.37 -7.28
CA THR A 339 13.99 -5.21 -7.20
C THR A 339 14.56 -5.28 -5.78
N ARG A 340 14.14 -4.40 -4.87
CA ARG A 340 14.55 -4.41 -3.46
C ARG A 340 13.50 -3.77 -2.54
N VAL A 341 13.47 -4.19 -1.28
CA VAL A 341 12.69 -3.58 -0.19
C VAL A 341 13.62 -2.98 0.85
N ILE A 342 13.38 -1.75 1.26
CA ILE A 342 14.15 -1.05 2.30
C ILE A 342 13.21 -0.74 3.46
N LEU A 343 13.50 -1.33 4.61
CA LEU A 343 12.76 -1.14 5.85
C LEU A 343 13.43 -0.04 6.66
N VAL A 344 12.68 1.04 6.92
CA VAL A 344 13.17 2.22 7.65
C VAL A 344 12.36 2.39 8.94
N PRO A 345 12.93 2.13 10.12
CA PRO A 345 12.25 2.42 11.38
C PRO A 345 12.14 3.93 11.58
N SER A 346 10.95 4.43 11.95
CA SER A 346 10.69 5.85 12.20
C SER A 346 9.86 6.11 13.46
N VAL A 347 10.18 7.21 14.16
CA VAL A 347 9.51 7.65 15.40
C VAL A 347 8.25 8.44 15.05
N VAL A 348 8.34 9.40 14.14
CA VAL A 348 7.26 10.36 13.88
C VAL A 348 6.06 9.76 13.15
N VAL A 349 6.25 8.68 12.38
CA VAL A 349 5.15 8.02 11.66
C VAL A 349 4.32 7.07 12.54
N ARG A 350 4.74 6.84 13.79
CA ARG A 350 4.05 5.93 14.73
C ARG A 350 2.63 6.41 15.00
N PRO A 351 1.60 5.52 15.00
CA PRO A 351 1.69 4.06 14.91
C PRO A 351 1.50 3.51 13.49
N LEU A 352 1.45 4.38 12.48
CA LEU A 352 1.19 4.00 11.10
C LEU A 352 2.49 3.65 10.37
N SER A 353 2.36 3.39 9.07
CA SER A 353 3.47 3.16 8.17
C SER A 353 3.26 3.95 6.90
N LEU A 354 4.35 4.51 6.38
CA LEU A 354 4.39 5.10 5.04
C LEU A 354 5.07 4.07 4.12
N ILE A 355 4.39 3.68 3.06
CA ILE A 355 4.99 2.89 1.98
C ILE A 355 5.10 3.77 0.78
N ASP A 356 6.29 3.77 0.18
CA ASP A 356 6.58 4.59 -0.96
C ASP A 356 7.48 3.84 -1.94
N ARG A 357 7.35 4.14 -3.23
CA ARG A 357 8.14 3.51 -4.28
C ARG A 357 8.99 4.54 -4.98
N TYR A 358 10.28 4.24 -5.06
CA TYR A 358 11.27 5.02 -5.78
C TYR A 358 11.93 4.15 -6.83
N ARG A 359 11.54 4.35 -8.09
CA ARG A 359 11.99 3.51 -9.22
C ARG A 359 11.72 2.02 -8.92
N ASP A 360 12.77 1.24 -8.76
CA ASP A 360 12.74 -0.20 -8.47
C ASP A 360 12.85 -0.53 -6.98
N SER A 361 12.90 0.48 -6.11
CA SER A 361 13.04 0.32 -4.66
C SER A 361 11.70 0.58 -3.97
N LEU A 362 11.24 -0.37 -3.15
CA LEU A 362 10.09 -0.18 -2.27
C LEU A 362 10.59 0.20 -0.88
N MET A 363 10.18 1.35 -0.40
CA MET A 363 10.53 1.86 0.94
C MET A 363 9.35 1.68 1.88
N VAL A 364 9.63 1.16 3.07
CA VAL A 364 8.63 0.92 4.11
C VAL A 364 9.10 1.60 5.39
N PHE A 365 8.57 2.79 5.64
CA PHE A 365 8.77 3.52 6.89
C PHE A 365 7.77 3.00 7.91
N TYR A 366 8.25 2.33 8.95
CA TYR A 366 7.39 1.70 9.96
C TYR A 366 7.64 2.28 11.34
N GLY A 367 6.56 2.43 12.11
CA GLY A 367 6.62 2.96 13.47
C GLY A 367 7.43 2.07 14.42
N LEU A 368 8.33 2.66 15.22
CA LEU A 368 9.04 1.94 16.28
C LEU A 368 8.07 1.34 17.31
N ALA A 369 8.46 0.20 17.88
CA ALA A 369 7.80 -0.34 19.07
C ALA A 369 8.14 0.49 20.32
N ASP A 370 7.24 0.52 21.30
CA ASP A 370 7.40 1.28 22.55
C ASP A 370 8.67 0.89 23.34
N GLU A 371 9.21 -0.32 23.14
CA GLU A 371 10.44 -0.79 23.78
C GLU A 371 11.70 -0.02 23.35
N PHE A 372 11.68 0.60 22.17
CA PHE A 372 12.82 1.38 21.66
C PHE A 372 12.70 2.87 21.99
N ILE A 373 11.47 3.35 22.18
CA ILE A 373 11.21 4.75 22.51
C ILE A 373 9.92 4.87 23.32
N SER A 374 10.09 5.16 24.61
CA SER A 374 9.01 5.61 25.47
C SER A 374 9.03 7.12 25.55
N LEU A 375 7.93 7.75 25.14
CA LEU A 375 7.74 9.20 25.26
C LEU A 375 7.45 9.61 26.71
N ASN A 376 6.99 8.67 27.54
CA ASN A 376 6.81 8.85 28.98
C ASN A 376 6.98 7.51 29.71
N PRO A 377 8.11 7.27 30.40
CA PRO A 377 8.40 6.01 31.10
C PRO A 377 7.39 5.63 32.18
N GLU A 378 6.69 6.61 32.77
CA GLU A 378 5.68 6.40 33.81
C GLU A 378 4.28 6.14 33.22
N ALA A 379 4.10 6.37 31.91
CA ALA A 379 2.86 6.09 31.23
C ALA A 379 2.77 4.61 30.82
N PRO A 380 1.55 4.06 30.72
CA PRO A 380 1.34 2.78 30.02
C PRO A 380 1.87 2.87 28.58
N PRO A 381 2.32 1.75 27.99
CA PRO A 381 2.71 1.71 26.58
C PRO A 381 1.62 2.30 25.68
N SER A 382 2.00 3.19 24.76
CA SER A 382 1.06 3.88 23.88
C SER A 382 0.22 2.90 23.07
N TRP A 383 0.80 1.77 22.63
CA TRP A 383 0.05 0.74 21.90
C TRP A 383 -1.12 0.18 22.73
N MET A 384 -0.95 0.02 24.04
CA MET A 384 -1.97 -0.52 24.94
C MET A 384 -3.14 0.46 25.08
N VAL A 385 -2.84 1.74 25.31
CA VAL A 385 -3.86 2.80 25.39
C VAL A 385 -4.65 2.89 24.08
N ARG A 386 -3.95 2.88 22.92
CA ARG A 386 -4.60 2.88 21.61
C ARG A 386 -5.50 1.66 21.40
N PHE A 387 -5.02 0.47 21.77
CA PHE A 387 -5.75 -0.78 21.63
C PHE A 387 -7.08 -0.76 22.40
N TYR A 388 -7.05 -0.44 23.69
CA TYR A 388 -8.28 -0.42 24.50
C TYR A 388 -9.21 0.74 24.14
N LYS A 389 -8.68 1.92 23.77
CA LYS A 389 -9.48 3.00 23.20
C LYS A 389 -10.12 2.61 21.88
N ALA A 390 -9.50 1.73 21.08
CA ALA A 390 -10.09 1.24 19.83
C ALA A 390 -11.30 0.34 20.06
N LEU A 391 -11.30 -0.43 21.15
CA LEU A 391 -12.39 -1.33 21.54
C LEU A 391 -13.55 -0.64 22.26
N SER A 392 -13.34 0.55 22.81
CA SER A 392 -14.35 1.28 23.60
C SER A 392 -15.41 2.00 22.77
N ASP A 393 -15.86 1.42 21.66
CA ASP A 393 -16.89 1.98 20.77
C ASP A 393 -17.71 0.88 20.10
N GLU A 394 -19.03 1.03 20.13
CA GLU A 394 -19.97 0.03 19.62
C GLU A 394 -19.79 -0.25 18.12
N LYS A 395 -19.59 0.80 17.30
CA LYS A 395 -19.51 0.67 15.84
C LYS A 395 -18.23 -0.07 15.44
N ARG A 396 -17.09 0.23 16.09
CA ARG A 396 -15.83 -0.49 15.90
C ARG A 396 -15.94 -1.96 16.31
N LEU A 397 -16.62 -2.28 17.41
CA LEU A 397 -16.87 -3.68 17.78
C LEU A 397 -17.75 -4.42 16.75
N ARG A 398 -18.74 -3.74 16.16
CA ARG A 398 -19.53 -4.30 15.05
C ARG A 398 -18.69 -4.57 13.81
N ILE A 399 -17.75 -3.68 13.47
CA ILE A 399 -16.79 -3.90 12.37
C ILE A 399 -15.95 -5.15 12.67
N LEU A 400 -15.35 -5.24 13.86
CA LEU A 400 -14.53 -6.40 14.23
C LEU A 400 -15.33 -7.71 14.19
N ARG A 401 -16.59 -7.68 14.63
CA ARG A 401 -17.48 -8.85 14.49
C ARG A 401 -17.69 -9.24 13.03
N ARG A 402 -17.97 -8.27 12.14
CA ARG A 402 -18.12 -8.56 10.70
C ARG A 402 -16.83 -9.11 10.10
N LEU A 403 -15.68 -8.56 10.45
CA LEU A 403 -14.38 -9.00 9.96
C LEU A 403 -13.98 -10.39 10.48
N SER A 404 -14.54 -10.82 11.62
CA SER A 404 -14.36 -12.19 12.12
C SER A 404 -15.04 -13.26 11.25
N GLU A 405 -16.00 -12.84 10.40
CA GLU A 405 -16.74 -13.72 9.48
C GLU A 405 -16.08 -13.80 8.09
N GLY A 406 -15.14 -12.90 7.79
CA GLY A 406 -14.39 -12.87 6.54
C GLY A 406 -13.94 -11.45 6.16
N ASP A 407 -13.02 -11.37 5.20
CA ASP A 407 -12.55 -10.09 4.67
C ASP A 407 -13.70 -9.29 4.05
N THR A 408 -13.69 -7.97 4.24
CA THR A 408 -14.81 -7.08 3.88
C THR A 408 -14.28 -5.77 3.32
N SER A 409 -14.96 -5.21 2.32
CA SER A 409 -14.63 -3.93 1.71
C SER A 409 -15.17 -2.72 2.51
N LEU A 410 -14.68 -1.51 2.18
CA LEU A 410 -15.18 -0.28 2.81
C LEU A 410 -16.69 -0.07 2.55
N ASP A 411 -17.15 -0.43 1.36
CA ASP A 411 -18.54 -0.19 0.93
C ASP A 411 -19.50 -1.12 1.68
N GLU A 412 -19.16 -2.39 1.85
CA GLU A 412 -19.93 -3.33 2.67
C GLU A 412 -20.00 -2.90 4.14
N LEU A 413 -18.91 -2.37 4.71
CA LEU A 413 -18.91 -1.84 6.08
C LEU A 413 -19.77 -0.57 6.21
N THR A 414 -19.76 0.27 5.18
CA THR A 414 -20.61 1.48 5.08
C THR A 414 -22.08 1.09 5.09
N GLU A 415 -22.46 0.11 4.28
CA GLU A 415 -23.82 -0.43 4.22
C GLU A 415 -24.24 -1.11 5.53
N LEU A 416 -23.36 -1.93 6.13
CA LEU A 416 -23.62 -2.62 7.39
C LEU A 416 -23.91 -1.67 8.56
N LEU A 417 -23.21 -0.55 8.61
CA LEU A 417 -23.26 0.38 9.74
C LEU A 417 -24.25 1.53 9.54
N ASP A 418 -24.73 1.75 8.32
CA ASP A 418 -25.53 2.90 7.91
C ASP A 418 -24.83 4.23 8.26
N LEU A 419 -23.57 4.34 7.85
CA LEU A 419 -22.72 5.51 8.09
C LEU A 419 -22.15 6.04 6.77
N SER A 420 -21.60 7.26 6.80
CA SER A 420 -20.86 7.79 5.66
C SER A 420 -19.53 7.04 5.46
N LYS A 421 -19.03 6.96 4.21
CA LYS A 421 -17.70 6.37 3.91
C LYS A 421 -16.58 7.03 4.73
N SER A 422 -16.66 8.34 4.96
CA SER A 422 -15.68 9.09 5.77
C SER A 422 -15.65 8.61 7.23
N THR A 423 -16.83 8.42 7.83
CA THR A 423 -16.95 7.93 9.21
C THR A 423 -16.44 6.49 9.36
N VAL A 424 -16.76 5.60 8.41
CA VAL A 424 -16.26 4.23 8.43
C VAL A 424 -14.74 4.19 8.20
N HIS A 425 -14.22 5.00 7.29
CA HIS A 425 -12.79 5.14 7.09
C HIS A 425 -12.08 5.59 8.38
N HIS A 426 -12.63 6.55 9.11
CA HIS A 426 -12.11 6.96 10.42
C HIS A 426 -12.06 5.80 11.42
N HIS A 427 -13.12 5.00 11.53
CA HIS A 427 -13.13 3.80 12.37
C HIS A 427 -12.06 2.78 11.96
N ILE A 428 -11.90 2.55 10.66
CA ILE A 428 -10.88 1.65 10.09
C ILE A 428 -9.46 2.16 10.40
N THR A 429 -9.19 3.45 10.25
CA THR A 429 -7.89 4.05 10.61
C THR A 429 -7.56 3.80 12.07
N ILE A 430 -8.51 3.97 12.99
CA ILE A 430 -8.27 3.71 14.42
C ILE A 430 -8.03 2.22 14.69
N LEU A 431 -8.85 1.34 14.11
CA LEU A 431 -8.66 -0.11 14.25
C LEU A 431 -7.31 -0.57 13.69
N ARG A 432 -6.86 0.05 12.59
CA ARG A 432 -5.57 -0.24 11.97
C ARG A 432 -4.38 0.26 12.80
N ALA A 433 -4.48 1.46 13.35
CA ALA A 433 -3.50 2.05 14.27
C ALA A 433 -3.37 1.25 15.58
N ALA A 434 -4.45 0.57 15.99
CA ALA A 434 -4.46 -0.37 17.11
C ALA A 434 -3.97 -1.78 16.74
N GLY A 435 -3.70 -2.06 15.46
CA GLY A 435 -3.28 -3.38 15.00
C GLY A 435 -4.38 -4.46 15.02
N LEU A 436 -5.65 -4.09 15.19
CA LEU A 436 -6.76 -5.05 15.28
C LEU A 436 -7.15 -5.63 13.92
N ILE A 437 -6.81 -4.94 12.84
CA ILE A 437 -7.18 -5.32 11.47
C ILE A 437 -5.96 -5.33 10.55
N ARG A 438 -6.04 -6.16 9.52
CA ARG A 438 -5.18 -6.11 8.34
C ARG A 438 -5.86 -5.31 7.23
N VAL A 439 -5.06 -4.63 6.41
CA VAL A 439 -5.52 -3.92 5.21
C VAL A 439 -4.81 -4.55 4.01
N GLN A 440 -5.58 -5.02 3.05
CA GLN A 440 -5.07 -5.53 1.78
C GLN A 440 -5.02 -4.40 0.76
N MET A 441 -3.81 -4.06 0.33
CA MET A 441 -3.57 -3.07 -0.73
C MET A 441 -3.13 -3.81 -1.98
N ARG A 442 -4.07 -4.03 -2.89
CA ARG A 442 -3.78 -4.58 -4.22
C ARG A 442 -3.35 -3.44 -5.16
N SER A 443 -2.27 -3.67 -5.89
CA SER A 443 -1.63 -2.66 -6.74
C SER A 443 -2.27 -2.54 -8.13
N ASP A 444 -3.27 -3.36 -8.46
CA ASP A 444 -3.93 -3.39 -9.76
C ASP A 444 -5.31 -2.73 -9.76
N LYS A 445 -5.61 -2.12 -10.90
CA LYS A 445 -6.69 -1.16 -11.11
C LYS A 445 -8.07 -1.76 -10.80
N GLY A 446 -8.78 -1.14 -9.86
CA GLY A 446 -10.23 -1.25 -9.75
C GLY A 446 -10.79 -2.10 -8.61
N GLU A 447 -9.95 -2.78 -7.82
CA GLU A 447 -10.42 -3.49 -6.63
C GLU A 447 -10.41 -2.58 -5.39
N SER A 448 -11.51 -2.59 -4.65
CA SER A 448 -11.64 -1.85 -3.39
C SER A 448 -10.76 -2.46 -2.31
N LYS A 449 -10.16 -1.62 -1.44
CA LYS A 449 -9.39 -2.09 -0.27
C LYS A 449 -10.24 -3.08 0.53
N CYS A 450 -9.66 -4.24 0.82
CA CYS A 450 -10.26 -5.24 1.71
C CYS A 450 -9.63 -5.15 3.10
N TYR A 451 -10.46 -5.33 4.12
CA TYR A 451 -10.07 -5.34 5.52
C TYR A 451 -10.30 -6.74 6.08
N GLY A 452 -9.39 -7.20 6.93
CA GLY A 452 -9.51 -8.48 7.62
C GLY A 452 -9.18 -8.36 9.10
N LEU A 453 -9.64 -9.30 9.92
CA LEU A 453 -9.29 -9.32 11.35
C LEU A 453 -7.85 -9.81 11.55
N ARG A 454 -7.18 -9.33 12.60
CA ARG A 454 -5.93 -9.92 13.13
C ARG A 454 -6.19 -10.61 14.47
N PRO A 455 -6.53 -11.91 14.48
CA PRO A 455 -6.90 -12.62 15.70
C PRO A 455 -5.80 -12.60 16.77
N GLN A 456 -4.53 -12.73 16.35
CA GLN A 456 -3.38 -12.77 17.25
C GLN A 456 -3.27 -11.52 18.13
N ALA A 457 -3.67 -10.35 17.61
CA ALA A 457 -3.61 -9.10 18.37
C ALA A 457 -4.48 -9.12 19.64
N ILE A 458 -5.58 -9.89 19.63
CA ILE A 458 -6.50 -10.03 20.77
C ILE A 458 -5.90 -10.94 21.85
N GLU A 459 -5.26 -12.03 21.43
CA GLU A 459 -4.59 -12.97 22.33
C GLU A 459 -3.43 -12.28 23.06
N ASP A 460 -2.60 -11.56 22.32
CA ASP A 460 -1.43 -10.87 22.85
C ASP A 460 -1.84 -9.77 23.85
N ALA A 461 -2.86 -8.97 23.50
CA ALA A 461 -3.32 -7.88 24.36
C ALA A 461 -3.81 -8.36 25.73
N SER A 462 -4.47 -9.51 25.80
CA SER A 462 -4.94 -10.10 27.06
C SER A 462 -3.77 -10.45 27.97
N ALA A 463 -2.74 -11.11 27.43
CA ALA A 463 -1.54 -11.47 28.16
C ALA A 463 -0.75 -10.22 28.63
N PHE A 464 -0.68 -9.19 27.80
CA PHE A 464 -0.01 -7.94 28.14
C PHE A 464 -0.71 -7.16 29.25
N LEU A 465 -2.05 -7.07 29.22
CA LEU A 465 -2.80 -6.40 30.30
C LEU A 465 -2.64 -7.12 31.63
N GLU A 466 -2.71 -8.46 31.62
CA GLU A 466 -2.43 -9.26 32.81
C GLU A 466 -1.02 -8.99 33.36
N SER A 467 -0.02 -8.90 32.48
CA SER A 467 1.35 -8.58 32.87
C SER A 467 1.47 -7.17 33.45
N TYR A 468 0.80 -6.18 32.87
CA TYR A 468 0.83 -4.79 33.31
C TYR A 468 0.13 -4.58 34.66
N MET A 469 -0.94 -5.33 34.94
CA MET A 469 -1.66 -5.27 36.22
C MET A 469 -0.93 -6.02 37.35
N ARG A 470 0.10 -6.81 37.06
CA ARG A 470 0.89 -7.44 38.12
C ARG A 470 1.69 -6.38 38.87
N PRO A 471 1.71 -6.39 40.21
CA PRO A 471 2.53 -5.46 40.97
C PRO A 471 3.99 -5.63 40.56
N HIS A 472 4.65 -4.52 40.19
CA HIS A 472 6.10 -4.50 40.04
C HIS A 472 6.69 -4.97 41.37
N LYS A 473 7.33 -6.14 41.38
CA LYS A 473 8.19 -6.48 42.52
C LYS A 473 9.28 -5.42 42.53
N GLU A 474 9.23 -4.51 43.50
CA GLU A 474 10.36 -3.67 43.83
C GLU A 474 11.60 -4.56 43.84
N SER A 475 12.61 -4.15 43.08
CA SER A 475 13.95 -4.70 43.18
C SER A 475 14.39 -4.52 44.63
N ALA A 476 14.24 -5.57 45.42
CA ALA A 476 14.84 -5.69 46.73
C ALA A 476 16.35 -5.74 46.55
N LEU A 477 16.96 -4.56 46.45
CA LEU A 477 18.38 -4.32 46.67
C LEU A 477 18.48 -3.21 47.71
N ALA A 478 18.34 -3.67 48.96
CA ALA A 478 18.96 -3.05 50.13
C ALA A 478 20.42 -3.51 50.22
#